data_AF-M0M9P0-F1
#
_entry.id   AF-M0M9P0-F1
#
_cell.length_a   1.000
_cell.length_b   1.000
_cell.length_c   1.000
_cell.angle_alpha   90.00
_cell.angle_beta   90.00
_cell.angle_gamma   90.00
#
_symmetry.space_group_name_H-M   'P 1'
#
loop_
_entity.id
_entity.type
_entity.pdbx_description
1 polymer ?
#
loop_
_entity_poly.entity_id
_entity_poly.type
_entity_poly.pdbx_seq_one_letter_code
_entity_poly.pdbx_strand_id
1 'polypeptide(L)'
;MLAVVVTLAGIVGVFVVGVDGQMDDPPTATITAERETGDRYDNPKIVLTHVAGDELNARDLTIRILVDGQPLEDQPVVPAPAGMDGFVGTLSAPLQKGGDNTWSAGETTSLVVAGTNSPYPSTGSSLTINFYVDGTAIATARA
;
A
#
# COMPACT_ATOMS: atom_id res chain seq x y z
N MET A 1 -23.71 -4.26 -13.31
CA MET A 1 -22.59 -3.30 -13.26
C MET A 1 -21.36 -4.04 -13.78
N LEU A 2 -20.71 -3.49 -14.80
CA LEU A 2 -19.58 -4.12 -15.47
C LEU A 2 -18.33 -3.83 -14.63
N ALA A 3 -17.82 -4.83 -13.90
CA ALA A 3 -16.54 -4.72 -13.20
C ALA A 3 -15.44 -4.77 -14.26
N VAL A 4 -14.91 -3.61 -14.63
CA VAL A 4 -13.73 -3.52 -15.47
C VAL A 4 -12.53 -3.83 -14.59
N VAL A 5 -12.14 -5.11 -14.55
CA VAL A 5 -10.92 -5.57 -13.89
C VAL A 5 -9.76 -5.29 -14.84
N VAL A 6 -9.02 -4.20 -14.60
CA VAL A 6 -7.72 -3.97 -15.26
C VAL A 6 -6.64 -4.54 -14.35
N THR A 7 -6.26 -5.80 -14.58
CA THR A 7 -5.13 -6.41 -13.85
C THR A 7 -3.83 -6.03 -14.54
N LEU A 8 -3.19 -4.95 -14.12
CA LEU A 8 -1.80 -4.64 -14.49
C LEU A 8 -0.89 -4.91 -13.29
N ALA A 9 -0.61 -6.18 -13.01
CA ALA A 9 0.33 -6.59 -11.97
C ALA A 9 1.78 -6.31 -12.41
N GLY A 10 2.24 -5.06 -12.23
CA GLY A 10 3.60 -4.64 -12.55
C GLY A 10 4.56 -4.83 -11.38
N ILE A 11 5.28 -5.96 -11.35
CA ILE A 11 6.32 -6.27 -10.35
C ILE A 11 7.62 -5.55 -10.73
N VAL A 12 8.23 -4.82 -9.78
CA VAL A 12 9.64 -4.39 -9.88
C VAL A 12 10.33 -4.74 -8.57
N GLY A 13 11.22 -5.74 -8.61
CA GLY A 13 12.14 -6.03 -7.51
C GLY A 13 13.28 -5.01 -7.48
N VAL A 14 13.51 -4.39 -6.34
CA VAL A 14 14.61 -3.43 -6.16
C VAL A 14 15.86 -4.19 -5.67
N PHE A 15 16.96 -4.11 -6.44
CA PHE A 15 18.28 -4.50 -5.97
C PHE A 15 18.89 -3.35 -5.18
N VAL A 16 19.18 -3.54 -3.90
CA VAL A 16 19.91 -2.55 -3.07
C VAL A 16 21.39 -2.94 -3.04
N VAL A 17 22.27 -2.03 -3.46
CA VAL A 17 23.74 -2.16 -3.31
C VAL A 17 24.11 -1.67 -1.90
N GLY A 18 24.56 -2.58 -1.04
CA GLY A 18 24.85 -2.30 0.38
C GLY A 18 26.14 -1.51 0.60
N VAL A 19 26.10 -0.57 1.55
CA VAL A 19 27.25 0.11 2.17
C VAL A 19 27.45 -0.53 3.54
N ASP A 20 28.64 -1.05 3.81
CA ASP A 20 28.98 -1.81 5.03
C ASP A 20 28.63 -1.06 6.32
N GLY A 21 27.63 -1.58 7.03
CA GLY A 21 27.27 -1.25 8.40
C GLY A 21 26.24 -2.28 8.84
N GLN A 22 26.50 -2.99 9.93
CA GLN A 22 25.71 -4.14 10.39
C GLN A 22 24.23 -3.75 10.63
N MET A 23 23.43 -3.83 9.59
CA MET A 23 21.97 -3.83 9.57
C MET A 23 21.58 -5.25 9.16
N ASP A 24 20.63 -5.85 9.87
CA ASP A 24 20.00 -7.08 9.38
C ASP A 24 19.46 -6.81 7.96
N ASP A 25 19.57 -7.79 7.07
CA ASP A 25 19.07 -7.65 5.70
C ASP A 25 17.59 -7.23 5.74
N PRO A 26 17.17 -6.22 4.95
CA PRO A 26 15.78 -5.78 4.93
C PRO A 26 14.88 -6.93 4.48
N PRO A 27 13.63 -7.04 5.00
CA PRO A 27 12.74 -8.13 4.64
C PRO A 27 12.42 -8.09 3.15
N THR A 28 12.26 -9.26 2.56
CA THR A 28 11.89 -9.42 1.17
C THR A 28 10.39 -9.66 1.05
N ALA A 29 9.69 -8.89 0.21
CA ALA A 29 8.25 -9.10 0.00
C ALA A 29 7.84 -8.84 -1.44
N THR A 30 6.90 -9.64 -1.94
CA THR A 30 6.21 -9.42 -3.20
C THR A 30 4.79 -8.99 -2.89
N ILE A 31 4.42 -7.78 -3.28
CA ILE A 31 3.09 -7.21 -3.06
C ILE A 31 2.47 -6.82 -4.41
N THR A 32 1.20 -7.17 -4.61
CA THR A 32 0.40 -6.68 -5.73
C THR A 32 -0.60 -5.64 -5.24
N ALA A 33 -0.99 -4.75 -6.15
CA ALA A 33 -2.03 -3.76 -5.90
C ALA A 33 -3.13 -3.90 -6.95
N GLU A 34 -4.37 -3.71 -6.52
CA GLU A 34 -5.55 -3.68 -7.37
C GLU A 34 -6.39 -2.48 -6.99
N ARG A 35 -7.07 -1.90 -7.98
CA ARG A 35 -8.03 -0.82 -7.75
C ARG A 35 -9.45 -1.38 -7.84
N GLU A 36 -10.24 -1.05 -6.84
CA GLU A 36 -11.68 -1.31 -6.77
C GLU A 36 -12.45 0.00 -6.53
N THR A 37 -13.76 -0.04 -6.76
CA THR A 37 -14.66 1.00 -6.25
C THR A 37 -14.97 0.69 -4.79
N GLY A 38 -14.71 1.63 -3.89
CA GLY A 38 -15.01 1.49 -2.47
C GLY A 38 -16.49 1.61 -2.17
N ASP A 39 -16.94 0.92 -1.12
CA ASP A 39 -18.35 0.86 -0.72
C ASP A 39 -18.93 2.19 -0.20
N ARG A 40 -18.05 3.19 0.02
CA ARG A 40 -18.40 4.46 0.65
C ARG A 40 -18.13 5.62 -0.29
N TYR A 41 -19.22 6.22 -0.79
CA TYR A 41 -19.23 7.34 -1.74
C TYR A 41 -18.47 7.07 -3.06
N ASP A 42 -18.40 5.81 -3.49
CA ASP A 42 -17.70 5.38 -4.71
C ASP A 42 -16.23 5.82 -4.79
N ASN A 43 -15.60 6.06 -3.63
CA ASN A 43 -14.20 6.46 -3.54
C ASN A 43 -13.28 5.30 -3.99
N PRO A 44 -12.11 5.58 -4.58
CA PRO A 44 -11.18 4.54 -5.02
C PRO A 44 -10.65 3.75 -3.82
N LYS A 45 -10.86 2.44 -3.86
CA LYS A 45 -10.32 1.47 -2.92
C LYS A 45 -9.08 0.82 -3.55
N ILE A 46 -7.99 0.80 -2.79
CA ILE A 46 -6.75 0.14 -3.16
C ILE A 46 -6.68 -1.14 -2.33
N VAL A 47 -6.62 -2.28 -3.00
CA VAL A 47 -6.46 -3.60 -2.40
C VAL A 47 -5.01 -4.02 -2.60
N LEU A 48 -4.37 -4.45 -1.53
CA LEU A 48 -2.98 -4.85 -1.48
C LEU A 48 -2.89 -6.31 -1.02
N THR A 49 -2.16 -7.14 -1.75
CA THR A 49 -2.00 -8.55 -1.40
C THR A 49 -0.52 -8.86 -1.24
N HIS A 50 -0.15 -9.43 -0.10
CA HIS A 50 1.18 -9.98 0.13
C HIS A 50 1.24 -11.35 -0.56
N VAL A 51 1.93 -11.45 -1.68
CA VAL A 51 1.95 -12.68 -2.49
C VAL A 51 2.96 -13.68 -1.95
N ALA A 52 4.16 -13.22 -1.59
CA ALA A 52 5.28 -14.06 -1.16
C ALA A 52 6.33 -13.24 -0.42
N GLY A 53 7.21 -13.91 0.34
CA GLY A 53 8.30 -13.28 1.08
C GLY A 53 8.18 -13.42 2.60
N ASP A 54 8.99 -12.65 3.30
CA ASP A 54 9.04 -12.55 4.75
C ASP A 54 7.80 -11.84 5.30
N GLU A 55 7.41 -12.16 6.54
CA GLU A 55 6.30 -11.48 7.20
C GLU A 55 6.65 -10.01 7.48
N LEU A 56 5.68 -9.12 7.24
CA LEU A 56 5.86 -7.68 7.44
C LEU A 56 5.10 -7.22 8.69
N ASN A 57 5.78 -6.51 9.58
CA ASN A 57 5.12 -5.86 10.70
C ASN A 57 4.68 -4.44 10.30
N ALA A 58 3.37 -4.18 10.31
CA ALA A 58 2.81 -2.87 9.97
C ALA A 58 3.27 -1.73 10.88
N ARG A 59 3.90 -2.03 12.03
CA ARG A 59 4.55 -1.02 12.89
C ARG A 59 5.84 -0.45 12.30
N ASP A 60 6.51 -1.23 11.46
CA ASP A 60 7.81 -0.90 10.89
C ASP A 60 7.66 -0.46 9.42
N LEU A 61 6.46 -0.65 8.84
CA LEU A 61 6.14 -0.27 7.47
C LEU A 61 5.93 1.23 7.31
N THR A 62 6.55 1.78 6.28
CA THR A 62 6.15 3.05 5.68
C THR A 62 5.58 2.79 4.29
N ILE A 63 4.40 3.34 4.01
CA ILE A 63 3.73 3.21 2.72
C ILE A 63 3.67 4.58 2.04
N ARG A 64 4.06 4.65 0.77
CA ARG A 64 3.94 5.86 -0.06
C ARG A 64 3.12 5.59 -1.31
N ILE A 65 2.05 6.34 -1.49
CA ILE A 65 1.14 6.22 -2.63
C ILE A 65 1.33 7.42 -3.55
N LEU A 66 1.48 7.13 -4.84
CA LEU A 66 1.57 8.11 -5.91
C LEU A 66 0.45 7.84 -6.93
N VAL A 67 -0.14 8.92 -7.44
CA VAL A 67 -1.08 8.92 -8.56
C VAL A 67 -0.41 9.64 -9.72
N ASP A 68 -0.25 8.97 -10.86
CA ASP A 68 0.40 9.54 -12.05
C ASP A 68 1.79 10.11 -11.75
N GLY A 69 2.51 9.44 -10.84
CA GLY A 69 3.85 9.82 -10.38
C GLY A 69 3.89 11.01 -9.41
N GLN A 70 2.73 11.55 -8.99
CA GLN A 70 2.63 12.59 -7.97
C GLN A 70 2.22 11.96 -6.62
N PRO A 71 2.96 12.22 -5.52
CA PRO A 71 2.59 11.68 -4.22
C PRO A 71 1.26 12.27 -3.74
N LEU A 72 0.43 11.46 -3.08
CA LEU A 72 -0.69 11.96 -2.30
C LEU A 72 -0.19 12.96 -1.23
N GLU A 73 -0.96 14.03 -1.02
CA GLU A 73 -0.72 15.02 0.04
C GLU A 73 -0.81 14.35 1.41
N ASP A 74 -1.87 13.58 1.65
CA ASP A 74 -2.01 12.77 2.85
C ASP A 74 -1.58 11.33 2.55
N GLN A 75 -0.51 10.88 3.20
CA GLN A 75 0.02 9.53 3.07
C GLN A 75 -0.50 8.62 4.19
N PRO A 76 -0.74 7.33 3.92
CA PRO A 76 -1.14 6.39 4.96
C PRO A 76 -0.08 6.31 6.05
N VAL A 77 -0.49 6.54 7.29
CA VAL A 77 0.34 6.31 8.49
C VAL A 77 -0.09 4.97 9.06
N VAL A 78 0.81 3.99 9.04
CA VAL A 78 0.53 2.64 9.55
C VAL A 78 1.32 2.37 10.84
N PRO A 79 0.74 1.67 11.82
CA PRO A 79 -0.65 1.20 11.87
C PRO A 79 -1.64 2.35 12.05
N ALA A 80 -2.66 2.40 11.20
CA ALA A 80 -3.56 3.54 11.10
C ALA A 80 -4.58 3.55 12.24
N PRO A 81 -4.85 4.71 12.88
CA PRO A 81 -5.97 4.85 13.80
C PRO A 81 -7.32 4.67 13.06
N ALA A 82 -8.41 4.65 13.83
CA ALA A 82 -9.75 4.69 13.25
C ALA A 82 -10.01 6.07 12.64
N GLY A 83 -9.98 6.15 11.30
CA GLY A 83 -10.03 7.41 10.56
C GLY A 83 -8.66 8.10 10.50
N MET A 84 -8.34 8.64 9.33
CA MET A 84 -7.15 9.46 9.11
C MET A 84 -7.39 10.43 7.94
N ASP A 85 -6.68 11.55 7.93
CA ASP A 85 -6.83 12.55 6.88
C ASP A 85 -6.50 11.97 5.51
N GLY A 86 -7.30 12.35 4.51
CA GLY A 86 -7.17 11.86 3.14
C GLY A 86 -7.59 10.40 2.89
N PHE A 87 -8.14 9.70 3.89
CA PHE A 87 -8.66 8.34 3.74
C PHE A 87 -10.05 8.17 4.37
N VAL A 88 -10.84 7.25 3.83
CA VAL A 88 -12.21 6.99 4.27
C VAL A 88 -12.25 5.78 5.18
N GLY A 89 -12.83 5.97 6.37
CA GLY A 89 -13.03 4.90 7.34
C GLY A 89 -11.71 4.45 7.96
N THR A 90 -11.67 3.17 8.33
CA THR A 90 -10.48 2.56 8.93
C THR A 90 -9.82 1.65 7.90
N LEU A 91 -8.49 1.68 7.80
CA LEU A 91 -7.75 0.69 7.02
C LEU A 91 -8.06 -0.71 7.55
N SER A 92 -8.10 -1.71 6.68
CA SER A 92 -8.29 -3.09 7.15
C SER A 92 -7.03 -3.62 7.82
N ALA A 93 -7.17 -4.66 8.64
CA ALA A 93 -6.03 -5.43 9.12
C ALA A 93 -5.15 -5.90 7.94
N PRO A 94 -3.83 -6.05 8.13
CA PRO A 94 -3.07 -5.78 9.35
C PRO A 94 -2.59 -4.32 9.48
N LEU A 95 -3.03 -3.41 8.60
CA LEU A 95 -2.62 -2.00 8.63
C LEU A 95 -3.35 -1.17 9.69
N GLN A 96 -4.36 -1.72 10.36
CA GLN A 96 -5.12 -1.08 11.42
C GLN A 96 -4.40 -1.08 12.78
N LYS A 97 -4.47 0.03 13.52
CA LYS A 97 -4.07 0.09 14.92
C LYS A 97 -5.06 -0.69 15.79
N GLY A 98 -4.54 -1.62 16.60
CA GLY A 98 -5.33 -2.38 17.58
C GLY A 98 -5.75 -3.78 17.12
N GLY A 99 -5.30 -4.23 15.94
CA GLY A 99 -5.41 -5.62 15.48
C GLY A 99 -4.07 -6.35 15.50
N ASP A 100 -4.04 -7.53 14.89
CA ASP A 100 -2.79 -8.13 14.44
C ASP A 100 -2.16 -7.21 13.38
N ASN A 101 -0.87 -6.94 13.54
CA ASN A 101 -0.10 -6.07 12.64
C ASN A 101 0.90 -6.86 11.80
N THR A 102 0.88 -8.18 11.89
CA THR A 102 1.66 -9.07 11.04
C THR A 102 0.94 -9.22 9.70
N TRP A 103 1.66 -9.02 8.60
CA TRP A 103 1.16 -9.22 7.25
C TRP A 103 1.96 -10.33 6.57
N SER A 104 1.31 -11.46 6.34
CA SER A 104 1.95 -12.67 5.83
C SER A 104 1.51 -12.97 4.40
N ALA A 105 2.28 -13.81 3.70
CA ALA A 105 1.95 -14.24 2.35
C ALA A 105 0.57 -14.92 2.27
N GLY A 106 -0.21 -14.53 1.27
CA GLY A 106 -1.61 -14.93 1.08
C GLY A 106 -2.62 -13.96 1.68
N GLU A 107 -2.20 -12.99 2.50
CA GLU A 107 -3.10 -12.05 3.14
C GLU A 107 -3.31 -10.78 2.30
N THR A 108 -4.53 -10.24 2.40
CA THR A 108 -4.97 -9.05 1.70
C THR A 108 -5.40 -7.97 2.68
N THR A 109 -5.03 -6.73 2.38
CA THR A 109 -5.50 -5.54 3.08
C THR A 109 -5.97 -4.48 2.07
N SER A 110 -6.63 -3.45 2.55
CA SER A 110 -7.19 -2.40 1.71
C SER A 110 -7.32 -1.08 2.43
N LEU A 111 -7.35 -0.02 1.64
CA LEU A 111 -7.56 1.36 2.07
C LEU A 111 -8.37 2.10 1.01
N VAL A 112 -9.12 3.11 1.43
CA VAL A 112 -9.99 3.90 0.55
C VAL A 112 -9.52 5.35 0.58
N VAL A 113 -9.13 5.90 -0.56
CA VAL A 113 -8.64 7.29 -0.66
C VAL A 113 -9.84 8.23 -0.67
N ALA A 114 -9.85 9.23 0.22
CA ALA A 114 -10.94 10.19 0.28
C ALA A 114 -10.82 11.23 -0.83
N GLY A 115 -11.96 11.75 -1.30
CA GLY A 115 -12.01 12.91 -2.23
C GLY A 115 -11.39 14.20 -1.69
N THR A 116 -11.04 14.24 -0.40
CA THR A 116 -10.30 15.35 0.21
C THR A 116 -8.79 15.25 0.02
N ASN A 117 -8.28 14.10 -0.43
CA ASN A 117 -6.87 13.91 -0.73
C ASN A 117 -6.57 14.36 -2.17
N SER A 118 -5.32 14.70 -2.44
CA SER A 118 -4.86 15.24 -3.71
C SER A 118 -3.47 14.68 -4.03
N PRO A 119 -3.17 14.32 -5.29
CA PRO A 119 -4.11 14.13 -6.39
C PRO A 119 -5.15 13.03 -6.14
N TYR A 120 -6.37 13.20 -6.64
CA TYR A 120 -7.41 12.18 -6.48
C TYR A 120 -7.27 11.06 -7.54
N PRO A 121 -7.19 9.77 -7.15
CA PRO A 121 -7.13 8.67 -8.10
C PRO A 121 -8.43 8.53 -8.90
N SER A 122 -8.36 8.80 -10.20
CA SER A 122 -9.50 8.69 -11.12
C SER A 122 -9.33 7.54 -12.10
N THR A 123 -10.40 7.09 -12.74
CA THR A 123 -10.34 6.05 -13.78
C THR A 123 -9.30 6.41 -14.85
N GLY A 124 -8.33 5.52 -15.07
CA GLY A 124 -7.23 5.72 -16.02
C GLY A 124 -5.94 6.29 -15.42
N SER A 125 -5.98 6.85 -14.21
CA SER A 125 -4.76 7.18 -13.46
C SER A 125 -3.94 5.93 -13.16
N SER A 126 -2.63 6.06 -13.14
CA SER A 126 -1.69 5.04 -12.66
C SER A 126 -1.45 5.19 -11.16
N LEU A 127 -1.46 4.08 -10.42
CA LEU A 127 -1.08 4.04 -9.01
C LEU A 127 0.28 3.39 -8.84
N THR A 128 1.13 3.98 -8.00
CA THR A 128 2.36 3.36 -7.53
C THR A 128 2.36 3.39 -6.00
N ILE A 129 2.53 2.23 -5.39
CA ILE A 129 2.59 2.07 -3.94
C ILE A 129 3.97 1.52 -3.59
N ASN A 130 4.75 2.31 -2.86
CA ASN A 130 6.07 1.93 -2.39
C ASN A 130 6.00 1.57 -0.91
N PHE A 131 6.67 0.47 -0.56
CA PHE A 131 6.76 -0.06 0.79
C PHE A 131 8.20 0.04 1.27
N TYR A 132 8.38 0.52 2.49
CA TYR A 132 9.68 0.66 3.12
C TYR A 132 9.66 0.07 4.52
N VAL A 133 10.81 -0.46 4.94
CA VAL A 133 11.13 -0.80 6.33
C VAL A 133 12.42 -0.07 6.69
N ASP A 134 12.39 0.70 7.77
CA ASP A 134 13.52 1.55 8.21
C ASP A 134 14.11 2.44 7.09
N GLY A 135 13.24 2.93 6.20
CA GLY A 135 13.62 3.76 5.05
C GLY A 135 14.18 3.00 3.85
N THR A 136 14.36 1.68 3.95
CA THR A 136 14.78 0.81 2.84
C THR A 136 13.57 0.33 2.05
N ALA A 137 13.57 0.54 0.74
CA ALA A 137 12.49 0.08 -0.12
C ALA A 137 12.50 -1.45 -0.22
N ILE A 138 11.38 -2.09 0.16
CA ILE A 138 11.25 -3.56 0.17
C ILE A 138 10.33 -4.07 -0.94
N ALA A 139 9.39 -3.25 -1.42
CA ALA A 139 8.47 -3.60 -2.48
C ALA A 139 7.90 -2.36 -3.18
N THR A 140 7.52 -2.55 -4.45
CA THR A 140 6.70 -1.60 -5.22
C THR A 140 5.56 -2.36 -5.88
N ALA A 141 4.34 -1.89 -5.66
CA ALA A 141 3.12 -2.39 -6.30
C ALA A 141 2.50 -1.32 -7.22
N ARG A 142 1.79 -1.75 -8.26
CA ARG A 142 1.12 -0.86 -9.23
C ARG A 142 -0.28 -1.34 -9.54
N ALA A 143 -1.18 -0.39 -9.83
CA ALA A 143 -2.58 -0.60 -10.20
C ALA A 143 -3.07 0.47 -11.18
#